data_AF-A0A3D3RGA6-F1
#
_entry.id   AF-A0A3D3RGA6-F1
#
_cell.length_a   1.000
_cell.length_b   1.000
_cell.length_c   1.000
_cell.angle_alpha   90.00
_cell.angle_beta   90.00
_cell.angle_gamma   90.00
#
_symmetry.space_group_name_H-M   'P 1'
#
loop_
_entity.id
_entity.type
_entity.pdbx_description
1 polymer ?
#
loop_
_entity_poly.entity_id
_entity_poly.type
_entity_poly.pdbx_seq_one_letter_code
_entity_poly.pdbx_strand_id
1 'polypeptide(L)'
;FSIYNKKTEDFEYKKGAAFCNLFLADEINRTSPKSQSALLELMEEGQVSIDGVTHVLPNPFFVIATQNPIGSIGTQLLPESQMDRFMSCLSMGYPSVANEIEILKGREYKNPLDEVQAISTIDDLLLIQSVVEKIYISDPIYQYIVNLANATRNHPMIRIGISPRGSLALMRMAKSAAFLKERDFVVPEDIKLIFSDVCAHRIVLDPKTKASGMTNAQVLSQILKNVNP
;
A
#
# COMPACT_ATOMS: atom_id res chain seq x y z
N PHE A 1 -20.29 15.60 1.33
CA PHE A 1 -20.47 16.85 2.09
C PHE A 1 -21.74 17.51 1.61
N SER A 2 -22.46 18.22 2.46
CA SER A 2 -23.78 18.77 2.12
C SER A 2 -23.63 20.27 1.84
N ILE A 3 -24.11 20.72 0.68
CA ILE A 3 -24.11 22.13 0.30
C ILE A 3 -25.54 22.64 0.34
N TYR A 4 -25.76 23.78 0.99
CA TYR A 4 -27.07 24.43 0.95
C TYR A 4 -27.37 24.94 -0.46
N ASN A 5 -28.42 24.38 -1.08
CA ASN A 5 -28.89 24.78 -2.39
C ASN A 5 -29.96 25.86 -2.24
N LYS A 6 -29.58 27.12 -2.50
CA LYS A 6 -30.46 28.30 -2.38
C LYS A 6 -31.73 28.24 -3.25
N LYS A 7 -31.78 27.39 -4.28
CA LYS A 7 -32.97 27.26 -5.15
C LYS A 7 -34.01 26.30 -4.58
N THR A 8 -33.56 25.22 -3.94
CA THR A 8 -34.44 24.21 -3.34
C THR A 8 -34.66 24.43 -1.84
N GLU A 9 -33.94 25.41 -1.26
CA GLU A 9 -33.88 25.69 0.18
C GLU A 9 -33.50 24.47 1.03
N ASP A 10 -32.76 23.53 0.43
CA ASP A 10 -32.42 22.24 1.03
C ASP A 10 -30.92 21.94 0.92
N PHE A 11 -30.42 21.04 1.77
CA PHE A 11 -29.04 20.59 1.76
C PHE A 11 -28.85 19.46 0.76
N GLU A 12 -28.11 19.72 -0.32
CA GLU A 12 -27.80 18.72 -1.34
C GLU A 12 -26.47 18.03 -1.04
N TYR A 13 -26.49 16.71 -0.98
CA TYR A 13 -25.28 15.91 -0.86
C TYR A 13 -24.43 16.00 -2.13
N LYS A 14 -23.15 16.35 -1.97
CA LYS A 14 -22.12 16.25 -3.01
C LYS A 14 -21.07 15.21 -2.61
N LYS A 15 -20.76 14.32 -3.57
CA LYS A 15 -19.68 13.33 -3.46
C LYS A 15 -18.35 14.05 -3.28
N GLY A 16 -17.56 13.61 -2.30
CA GLY A 16 -16.22 14.14 -2.05
C GLY A 16 -15.16 13.56 -2.99
N ALA A 17 -13.92 14.03 -2.84
CA ALA A 17 -12.79 13.59 -3.66
C ALA A 17 -12.48 12.09 -3.59
N ALA A 18 -12.87 11.41 -2.51
CA ALA A 18 -12.69 9.96 -2.36
C ALA A 18 -13.58 9.12 -3.28
N PHE A 19 -14.60 9.69 -3.93
CA PHE A 19 -15.48 8.96 -4.86
C PHE A 19 -14.84 8.84 -6.25
N CYS A 20 -13.66 8.21 -6.31
CA CYS A 20 -12.93 7.87 -7.54
C CYS A 20 -12.33 6.45 -7.40
N ASN A 21 -11.81 5.87 -8.49
CA ASN A 21 -11.15 4.55 -8.42
C ASN A 21 -9.67 4.62 -7.96
N LEU A 22 -8.99 5.72 -8.27
CA LEU A 22 -7.59 5.97 -7.88
C LEU A 22 -7.53 7.28 -7.10
N PHE A 23 -7.15 7.20 -5.83
CA PHE A 23 -7.03 8.34 -4.94
C PHE A 23 -5.56 8.56 -4.55
N LEU A 24 -4.99 9.70 -4.96
CA LEU A 24 -3.65 10.12 -4.55
C LEU A 24 -3.74 11.06 -3.35
N ALA A 25 -3.35 10.56 -2.18
CA ALA A 25 -3.20 11.31 -0.94
C ALA A 25 -1.77 11.83 -0.83
N ASP A 26 -1.48 12.93 -1.52
CA ASP A 26 -0.15 13.53 -1.49
C ASP A 26 0.14 14.18 -0.12
N GLU A 27 1.34 13.93 0.41
CA GLU A 27 1.83 14.41 1.70
C GLU A 27 0.84 14.18 2.86
N ILE A 28 0.34 12.95 3.00
CA ILE A 28 -0.67 12.59 4.00
C ILE A 28 -0.26 13.01 5.43
N ASN A 29 1.05 13.02 5.71
CA ASN A 29 1.64 13.43 6.98
C ASN A 29 1.54 14.95 7.26
N ARG A 30 1.09 15.79 6.31
CA ARG A 30 0.82 17.22 6.53
C ARG A 30 -0.64 17.51 6.88
N THR A 31 -1.51 16.50 6.80
CA THR A 31 -2.93 16.62 7.12
C THR A 31 -3.19 16.37 8.61
N SER A 32 -4.35 16.81 9.10
CA SER A 32 -4.74 16.59 10.50
C SER A 32 -4.94 15.11 10.81
N PRO A 33 -4.82 14.65 12.08
CA PRO A 33 -5.03 13.24 12.43
C PRO A 33 -6.45 12.77 12.09
N LYS A 34 -7.42 13.69 12.13
CA LYS A 34 -8.82 13.43 11.77
C LYS A 34 -8.95 13.13 10.27
N SER A 35 -8.27 13.92 9.42
CA SER A 35 -8.24 13.71 7.97
C SER A 35 -7.55 12.40 7.60
N GLN A 36 -6.42 12.09 8.25
CA GLN A 36 -5.72 10.82 8.09
C GLN A 36 -6.63 9.64 8.47
N SER A 37 -7.27 9.73 9.64
CA SER A 37 -8.17 8.67 10.13
C SER A 37 -9.37 8.46 9.20
N ALA A 38 -9.95 9.54 8.68
CA ALA A 38 -11.06 9.46 7.73
C ALA A 38 -10.66 8.74 6.43
N LEU A 39 -9.49 9.02 5.86
CA LEU A 39 -9.02 8.29 4.67
C LEU A 39 -8.81 6.80 4.96
N LEU A 40 -8.27 6.49 6.13
CA LEU A 40 -7.95 5.13 6.54
C LEU A 40 -9.21 4.30 6.86
N GLU A 41 -10.26 4.95 7.36
CA GLU A 41 -11.60 4.37 7.50
C GLU A 41 -12.19 4.03 6.13
N LEU A 42 -12.10 4.96 5.15
CA LEU A 42 -12.55 4.72 3.77
C LEU A 42 -11.84 3.53 3.13
N MET A 43 -10.53 3.40 3.37
CA MET A 43 -9.72 2.28 2.87
C MET A 43 -10.13 0.93 3.47
N GLU A 44 -10.59 0.91 4.72
CA GLU A 44 -10.96 -0.32 5.42
C GLU A 44 -12.41 -0.73 5.09
N GLU A 45 -13.33 0.23 5.12
CA GLU A 45 -14.78 -0.02 5.05
C GLU A 45 -15.32 0.04 3.61
N GLY A 46 -14.63 0.73 2.69
CA GLY A 46 -15.10 0.90 1.31
C GLY A 46 -16.38 1.74 1.18
N GLN A 47 -16.79 2.44 2.24
CA GLN A 47 -18.01 3.23 2.29
C GLN A 47 -17.87 4.39 3.29
N VAL A 48 -18.78 5.35 3.21
CA VAL A 48 -18.87 6.48 4.13
C VAL A 48 -20.31 6.76 4.53
N SER A 49 -20.55 7.03 5.80
CA SER A 49 -21.89 7.42 6.29
C SER A 49 -21.95 8.91 6.59
N ILE A 50 -22.88 9.61 5.98
CA ILE A 50 -23.08 11.06 6.13
C ILE A 50 -24.56 11.29 6.40
N ASP A 51 -24.87 11.99 7.49
CA ASP A 51 -26.25 12.31 7.91
C ASP A 51 -27.18 11.08 7.97
N GLY A 52 -26.63 9.93 8.39
CA GLY A 52 -27.36 8.66 8.50
C GLY A 52 -27.51 7.87 7.20
N VAL A 53 -27.00 8.39 6.07
CA VAL A 53 -27.03 7.72 4.76
C VAL A 53 -25.64 7.17 4.42
N THR A 54 -25.56 5.88 4.13
CA THR A 54 -24.33 5.21 3.73
C THR A 54 -24.14 5.28 2.22
N HIS A 55 -22.95 5.69 1.80
CA HIS A 55 -22.53 5.80 0.41
C HIS A 55 -21.32 4.90 0.16
N VAL A 56 -21.48 3.93 -0.75
CA VAL A 56 -20.43 2.99 -1.13
C VAL A 56 -19.45 3.66 -2.11
N LEU A 57 -18.16 3.43 -1.93
CA LEU A 57 -17.11 3.92 -2.83
C LEU A 57 -17.09 3.13 -4.15
N PRO A 58 -16.54 3.70 -5.23
CA PRO A 58 -16.31 2.95 -6.47
C PRO A 58 -15.44 1.71 -6.23
N ASN A 59 -15.72 0.62 -6.94
CA ASN A 59 -14.91 -0.61 -6.91
C ASN A 59 -14.18 -0.77 -8.26
N PRO A 60 -12.84 -0.90 -8.29
CA PRO A 60 -11.91 -0.85 -7.15
C PRO A 60 -11.68 0.57 -6.63
N PHE A 61 -11.37 0.68 -5.34
CA PHE A 61 -10.89 1.89 -4.68
C PHE A 61 -9.43 1.68 -4.28
N PHE A 62 -8.50 2.34 -4.97
CA PHE A 62 -7.06 2.22 -4.75
C PHE A 62 -6.49 3.54 -4.25
N VAL A 63 -5.73 3.48 -3.15
CA VAL A 63 -5.12 4.66 -2.53
C VAL A 63 -3.60 4.59 -2.68
N ILE A 64 -3.02 5.67 -3.21
CA ILE A 64 -1.59 5.95 -3.12
C ILE A 64 -1.42 7.09 -2.14
N ALA A 65 -0.63 6.91 -1.09
CA ALA A 65 -0.31 7.98 -0.15
C ALA A 65 1.20 8.21 -0.14
N THR A 66 1.61 9.48 -0.18
CA THR A 66 3.02 9.86 -0.08
C THR A 66 3.30 10.48 1.28
N GLN A 67 4.53 10.31 1.77
CA GLN A 67 5.01 10.98 2.97
C GLN A 67 6.36 11.63 2.66
N ASN A 68 6.53 12.88 3.05
CA ASN A 68 7.83 13.55 3.01
C ASN A 68 8.53 13.40 4.36
N PRO A 69 9.62 12.61 4.47
CA PRO A 69 10.24 12.27 5.75
C PRO A 69 11.18 13.33 6.31
N ILE A 70 11.60 14.33 5.51
CA ILE A 70 12.63 15.30 5.90
C ILE A 70 12.04 16.72 6.05
N GLY A 71 12.32 17.35 7.20
CA GLY A 71 12.52 18.80 7.29
C GLY A 71 11.28 19.72 7.34
N SER A 72 10.07 19.22 7.55
CA SER A 72 8.87 20.09 7.49
C SER A 72 8.23 20.32 8.86
N ILE A 73 8.27 21.57 9.34
CA ILE A 73 7.46 22.01 10.50
C ILE A 73 5.99 21.67 10.22
N GLY A 74 5.31 21.04 11.19
CA GLY A 74 3.89 20.71 11.07
C GLY A 74 3.56 19.35 10.48
N THR A 75 4.53 18.44 10.34
CA THR A 75 4.23 17.04 9.95
C THR A 75 3.79 16.19 11.14
N GLN A 76 2.77 15.37 10.94
CA GLN A 76 2.29 14.35 11.85
C GLN A 76 2.42 12.99 11.18
N LEU A 77 3.42 12.22 11.63
CA LEU A 77 3.64 10.86 11.13
C LEU A 77 2.45 9.96 11.46
N LEU A 78 2.15 9.05 10.55
CA LEU A 78 1.13 8.03 10.80
C LEU A 78 1.65 7.08 11.90
N PRO A 79 0.85 6.81 12.94
CA PRO A 79 1.14 5.74 13.89
C PRO A 79 1.33 4.39 13.19
N GLU A 80 2.06 3.48 13.80
CA GLU A 80 2.37 2.17 13.22
C GLU A 80 1.09 1.36 12.94
N SER A 81 0.08 1.47 13.81
CA SER A 81 -1.25 0.87 13.62
C SER A 81 -1.98 1.40 12.39
N GLN A 82 -1.71 2.64 11.98
CA GLN A 82 -2.27 3.27 10.79
C GLN A 82 -1.49 2.88 9.53
N MET A 83 -0.15 2.83 9.62
CA MET A 83 0.71 2.33 8.55
C MET A 83 0.42 0.88 8.19
N ASP A 84 0.04 0.04 9.17
CA ASP A 84 -0.33 -1.37 8.97
C ASP A 84 -1.54 -1.54 8.02
N ARG A 85 -2.33 -0.48 7.75
CA ARG A 85 -3.43 -0.51 6.78
C ARG A 85 -2.97 -0.48 5.33
N PHE A 86 -1.76 -0.02 5.04
CA PHE A 86 -1.22 0.01 3.67
C PHE A 86 -0.62 -1.34 3.29
N MET A 87 -1.01 -1.87 2.13
CA MET A 87 -0.55 -3.17 1.61
C MET A 87 0.99 -3.23 1.53
N SER A 88 1.61 -2.21 0.93
CA SER A 88 3.05 -2.08 0.76
C SER A 88 3.50 -0.64 0.94
N CYS A 89 4.77 -0.45 1.31
CA CYS A 89 5.41 0.85 1.39
C CYS A 89 6.69 0.83 0.54
N LEU A 90 6.79 1.75 -0.40
CA LEU A 90 7.93 1.87 -1.31
C LEU A 90 8.73 3.12 -0.97
N SER A 91 10.05 3.03 -1.12
CA SER A 91 10.95 4.17 -1.00
C SER A 91 11.37 4.62 -2.39
N MET A 92 11.13 5.89 -2.73
CA MET A 92 11.54 6.45 -4.01
C MET A 92 12.94 7.03 -3.90
N GLY A 93 13.87 6.49 -4.68
CA GLY A 93 15.18 7.09 -4.92
C GLY A 93 15.17 8.00 -6.14
N TYR A 94 16.30 8.64 -6.42
CA TYR A 94 16.51 9.29 -7.71
C TYR A 94 16.64 8.24 -8.83
N PRO A 95 16.16 8.54 -10.04
CA PRO A 95 16.39 7.69 -11.20
C PRO A 95 17.89 7.53 -11.46
N SER A 96 18.27 6.47 -12.18
CA SER A 96 19.63 6.38 -12.71
C SER A 96 19.86 7.50 -13.73
N VAL A 97 21.13 7.89 -13.93
CA VAL A 97 21.51 8.90 -14.93
C VAL A 97 20.91 8.59 -16.31
N ALA A 98 20.92 7.32 -16.72
CA ALA A 98 20.33 6.89 -17.99
C ALA A 98 18.80 7.13 -18.03
N ASN A 99 18.08 6.75 -16.98
CA ASN A 99 16.63 6.97 -16.90
C ASN A 99 16.29 8.46 -16.81
N GLU A 100 17.10 9.25 -16.10
CA GLU A 100 16.93 10.70 -15.99
C GLU A 100 17.11 11.39 -17.34
N ILE A 101 18.13 11.00 -18.11
CA ILE A 101 18.33 11.47 -19.49
C ILE A 101 17.11 11.14 -20.37
N GLU A 102 16.56 9.92 -20.28
CA GLU A 102 15.38 9.53 -21.07
C GLU A 102 14.12 10.31 -20.66
N ILE A 103 13.94 10.60 -19.36
CA ILE A 103 12.85 11.46 -18.88
C ILE A 103 12.98 12.88 -19.46
N LEU A 104 14.20 13.43 -19.48
CA LEU A 104 14.45 14.77 -20.03
C LEU A 104 14.16 14.81 -21.54
N LYS A 105 14.67 13.85 -22.31
CA LYS A 105 14.39 13.74 -23.76
C LYS A 105 12.91 13.57 -24.07
N GLY A 106 12.22 12.72 -23.29
CA GLY A 106 10.80 12.43 -23.50
C GLY A 106 9.88 13.64 -23.29
N ARG A 107 10.29 14.61 -22.47
CA ARG A 107 9.52 15.85 -22.22
C ARG A 107 9.83 16.99 -23.20
N GLU A 108 10.90 16.88 -23.98
CA GLU A 108 11.35 17.96 -24.87
C GLU A 108 10.45 18.11 -26.11
N TYR A 109 9.85 17.02 -26.60
CA TYR A 109 9.17 17.02 -27.90
C TYR A 109 7.64 17.02 -27.82
N LYS A 110 7.04 16.34 -26.83
CA LYS A 110 5.59 16.28 -26.57
C LYS A 110 5.32 15.86 -25.12
N ASN A 111 4.13 16.17 -24.60
CA ASN A 111 3.69 15.59 -23.33
C ASN A 111 3.28 14.12 -23.56
N PRO A 112 3.97 13.11 -23.00
CA PRO A 112 3.65 11.70 -23.22
C PRO A 112 2.22 11.32 -22.79
N LEU A 113 1.62 12.12 -21.90
CA LEU A 113 0.25 11.90 -21.42
C LEU A 113 -0.80 12.07 -22.52
N ASP A 114 -0.50 12.84 -23.58
CA ASP A 114 -1.45 13.09 -24.67
C ASP A 114 -1.63 11.85 -25.58
N GLU A 115 -0.72 10.88 -25.50
CA GLU A 115 -0.71 9.66 -26.33
C GLU A 115 -1.21 8.41 -25.56
N VAL A 116 -1.59 8.56 -24.29
CA VAL A 116 -2.06 7.45 -23.46
C VAL A 116 -3.41 6.96 -23.96
N GLN A 117 -3.48 5.68 -24.30
CA GLN A 117 -4.72 5.01 -24.69
C GLN A 117 -5.15 4.02 -23.62
N ALA A 118 -6.45 3.95 -23.36
CA ALA A 118 -7.01 2.95 -22.47
C ALA A 118 -6.91 1.56 -23.11
N ILE A 119 -6.19 0.65 -22.47
CA ILE A 119 -6.00 -0.75 -22.93
C ILE A 119 -6.90 -1.75 -22.19
N SER A 120 -7.59 -1.31 -21.14
CA SER A 120 -8.38 -2.15 -20.24
C SER A 120 -9.46 -1.33 -19.55
N THR A 121 -10.55 -1.97 -19.16
CA THR A 121 -11.68 -1.37 -18.46
C THR A 121 -11.68 -1.70 -16.97
N ILE A 122 -12.60 -1.09 -16.21
CA ILE A 122 -12.79 -1.44 -14.80
C ILE A 122 -13.27 -2.89 -14.65
N ASP A 123 -14.13 -3.36 -15.54
CA ASP A 123 -14.64 -4.74 -15.50
C ASP A 123 -13.52 -5.76 -15.76
N ASP A 124 -12.61 -5.46 -16.68
CA ASP A 124 -11.42 -6.28 -16.92
C ASP A 124 -10.52 -6.35 -15.67
N LEU A 125 -10.34 -5.23 -14.98
CA LEU A 125 -9.54 -5.18 -13.75
C LEU A 125 -10.18 -6.01 -12.62
N LEU A 126 -11.50 -5.94 -12.46
CA LEU A 126 -12.23 -6.76 -11.49
C LEU A 126 -12.15 -8.25 -11.83
N LEU A 127 -12.22 -8.59 -13.13
CA LEU A 127 -12.01 -9.96 -13.58
C LEU A 127 -10.60 -10.45 -13.21
N ILE A 128 -9.55 -9.66 -13.47
CA ILE A 128 -8.17 -10.00 -13.11
C ILE A 128 -8.04 -10.21 -11.60
N GLN A 129 -8.62 -9.33 -10.76
CA GLN A 129 -8.61 -9.50 -9.31
C GLN A 129 -9.21 -10.85 -8.89
N SER A 130 -10.36 -11.24 -9.48
CA SER A 130 -11.00 -12.52 -9.20
C SER A 130 -10.17 -13.74 -9.63
N VAL A 131 -9.34 -13.60 -10.67
CA VAL A 131 -8.41 -14.64 -11.14
C VAL A 131 -7.23 -14.75 -10.19
N VAL A 132 -6.62 -13.62 -9.80
CA VAL A 132 -5.52 -13.58 -8.84
C VAL A 132 -5.92 -14.20 -7.50
N GLU A 133 -7.14 -13.96 -7.02
CA GLU A 133 -7.64 -14.56 -5.78
C GLU A 133 -7.65 -16.09 -5.81
N LYS A 134 -7.83 -16.70 -6.99
CA LYS A 134 -7.90 -18.15 -7.20
C LYS A 134 -6.54 -18.82 -7.38
N ILE A 135 -5.44 -18.05 -7.46
CA ILE A 135 -4.09 -18.62 -7.53
C ILE A 135 -3.84 -19.55 -6.35
N TYR A 136 -3.33 -20.73 -6.65
CA TYR A 136 -3.10 -21.81 -5.70
C TYR A 136 -1.94 -21.49 -4.75
N ILE A 137 -2.14 -21.85 -3.48
CA ILE A 137 -1.12 -21.81 -2.44
C ILE A 137 -1.16 -23.16 -1.73
N SER A 138 -0.01 -23.81 -1.62
CA SER A 138 0.13 -25.06 -0.88
C SER A 138 0.36 -24.81 0.61
N ASP A 139 0.02 -25.80 1.46
CA ASP A 139 0.23 -25.72 2.92
C ASP A 139 1.66 -25.33 3.33
N PRO A 140 2.74 -25.83 2.69
CA PRO A 140 4.10 -25.37 3.00
C PRO A 140 4.30 -23.86 2.78
N ILE A 141 3.68 -23.28 1.75
CA ILE A 141 3.78 -21.84 1.49
C ILE A 141 3.02 -21.03 2.54
N TYR A 142 1.84 -21.50 2.97
CA TYR A 142 1.14 -20.89 4.11
C TYR A 142 2.00 -20.93 5.38
N GLN A 143 2.61 -22.08 5.66
CA GLN A 143 3.51 -22.25 6.80
C GLN A 143 4.73 -21.33 6.69
N TYR A 144 5.30 -21.17 5.49
CA TYR A 144 6.43 -20.28 5.25
C TYR A 144 6.09 -18.82 5.56
N ILE A 145 4.94 -18.31 5.11
CA ILE A 145 4.45 -16.96 5.42
C ILE A 145 4.32 -16.77 6.94
N VAL A 146 3.72 -17.74 7.63
CA VAL A 146 3.54 -17.68 9.09
C VAL A 146 4.88 -17.76 9.82
N ASN A 147 5.81 -18.60 9.35
CA ASN A 147 7.16 -18.72 9.92
C ASN A 147 7.94 -17.42 9.79
N LEU A 148 7.87 -16.75 8.64
CA LEU A 148 8.47 -15.42 8.45
C LEU A 148 7.87 -14.40 9.43
N ALA A 149 6.54 -14.34 9.53
CA ALA A 149 5.88 -13.45 10.47
C ALA A 149 6.28 -13.74 11.92
N ASN A 150 6.30 -15.01 12.34
CA ASN A 150 6.73 -15.41 13.69
C ASN A 150 8.21 -15.12 13.94
N ALA A 151 9.07 -15.28 12.93
CA ALA A 151 10.47 -14.91 13.04
C ALA A 151 10.61 -13.42 13.32
N THR A 152 9.79 -12.55 12.70
CA THR A 152 9.80 -11.11 13.04
C THR A 152 9.31 -10.82 14.45
N ARG A 153 8.30 -11.55 14.95
CA ARG A 153 7.71 -11.33 16.29
C ARG A 153 8.64 -11.75 17.43
N ASN A 154 9.53 -12.72 17.16
CA ASN A 154 10.47 -13.26 18.14
C ASN A 154 11.91 -12.81 17.89
N HIS A 155 12.14 -11.88 16.95
CA HIS A 155 13.49 -11.43 16.63
C HIS A 155 14.02 -10.48 17.71
N PRO A 156 15.24 -10.67 18.25
CA PRO A 156 15.78 -9.88 19.37
C PRO A 156 16.08 -8.41 19.02
N MET A 157 15.93 -8.03 17.75
CA MET A 157 16.13 -6.66 17.26
C MET A 157 14.80 -5.95 16.93
N ILE A 158 13.68 -6.65 17.08
CA ILE A 158 12.35 -6.17 16.68
C ILE A 158 11.48 -6.10 17.94
N ARG A 159 11.00 -4.89 18.24
CA ARG A 159 10.04 -4.61 19.31
C ARG A 159 8.61 -4.97 18.93
N ILE A 160 8.24 -4.72 17.68
CA ILE A 160 6.90 -5.04 17.13
C ILE A 160 7.10 -5.74 15.79
N GLY A 161 6.65 -6.99 15.69
CA GLY A 161 6.73 -7.80 14.48
C GLY A 161 5.49 -7.68 13.59
N ILE A 162 5.48 -8.45 12.50
CA ILE A 162 4.41 -8.44 11.48
C ILE A 162 3.07 -8.88 12.09
N SER A 163 2.02 -8.09 11.87
CA SER A 163 0.64 -8.40 12.27
C SER A 163 0.00 -9.52 11.41
N PRO A 164 -1.13 -10.12 11.82
CA PRO A 164 -1.90 -11.02 10.95
C PRO A 164 -2.30 -10.35 9.63
N ARG A 165 -2.61 -9.05 9.66
CA ARG A 165 -2.89 -8.25 8.47
C ARG A 165 -1.70 -8.20 7.52
N GLY A 166 -0.48 -8.03 8.04
CA GLY A 166 0.74 -8.09 7.24
C GLY A 166 0.99 -9.47 6.61
N SER A 167 0.62 -10.55 7.30
CA SER A 167 0.71 -11.91 6.75
C SER A 167 -0.28 -12.12 5.59
N LEU A 168 -1.50 -11.62 5.73
CA LEU A 168 -2.52 -11.64 4.68
C LEU A 168 -2.13 -10.76 3.48
N ALA A 169 -1.55 -9.59 3.75
CA ALA A 169 -1.03 -8.69 2.72
C ALA A 169 0.07 -9.37 1.89
N LEU A 170 1.02 -10.05 2.57
CA LEU A 170 2.10 -10.79 1.93
C LEU A 170 1.54 -11.92 1.04
N MET A 171 0.56 -12.67 1.54
CA MET A 171 -0.10 -13.72 0.76
C MET A 171 -0.77 -13.17 -0.51
N ARG A 172 -1.55 -12.09 -0.38
CA ARG A 172 -2.25 -11.46 -1.52
C ARG A 172 -1.26 -10.94 -2.57
N MET A 173 -0.21 -10.27 -2.13
CA MET A 173 0.84 -9.77 -3.03
C MET A 173 1.63 -10.90 -3.69
N ALA A 174 1.85 -12.03 -3.00
CA ALA A 174 2.54 -13.18 -3.58
C ALA A 174 1.70 -13.83 -4.69
N LYS A 175 0.37 -13.91 -4.54
CA LYS A 175 -0.52 -14.33 -5.62
C LYS A 175 -0.42 -13.39 -6.83
N SER A 176 -0.43 -12.08 -6.61
CA SER A 176 -0.24 -11.10 -7.69
C SER A 176 1.11 -11.27 -8.38
N ALA A 177 2.19 -11.54 -7.64
CA ALA A 177 3.51 -11.78 -8.21
C ALA A 177 3.54 -13.05 -9.08
N ALA A 178 2.92 -14.15 -8.62
CA ALA A 178 2.77 -15.36 -9.41
C ALA A 178 1.98 -15.11 -10.70
N PHE A 179 0.86 -14.37 -10.62
CA PHE A 179 0.05 -13.99 -11.78
C PHE A 179 0.85 -13.22 -12.83
N LEU A 180 1.61 -12.21 -12.40
CA LEU A 180 2.47 -11.40 -13.28
C LEU A 180 3.64 -12.20 -13.89
N LYS A 181 3.93 -13.37 -13.33
CA LYS A 181 4.87 -14.36 -13.87
C LYS A 181 4.18 -15.47 -14.65
N GLU A 182 2.91 -15.29 -15.01
CA GLU A 182 2.09 -16.23 -15.78
C GLU A 182 1.97 -17.61 -15.12
N ARG A 183 1.96 -17.64 -13.78
CA ARG A 183 1.76 -18.85 -12.98
C ARG A 183 0.44 -18.81 -12.23
N ASP A 184 -0.16 -19.99 -12.07
CA ASP A 184 -1.39 -20.24 -11.32
C ASP A 184 -1.12 -20.76 -9.89
N PHE A 185 0.14 -20.83 -9.46
CA PHE A 185 0.56 -21.17 -8.10
C PHE A 185 1.70 -20.28 -7.59
N VAL A 186 1.72 -20.07 -6.27
CA VAL A 186 2.77 -19.31 -5.58
C VAL A 186 3.98 -20.20 -5.28
N VAL A 187 5.18 -19.66 -5.50
CA VAL A 187 6.46 -20.26 -5.08
C VAL A 187 7.15 -19.39 -4.01
N PRO A 188 8.12 -19.91 -3.25
CA PRO A 188 8.80 -19.13 -2.21
C PRO A 188 9.47 -17.84 -2.73
N GLU A 189 9.92 -17.84 -3.99
CA GLU A 189 10.56 -16.70 -4.63
C GLU A 189 9.59 -15.51 -4.78
N ASP A 190 8.30 -15.77 -4.97
CA ASP A 190 7.27 -14.72 -5.02
C ASP A 190 7.20 -13.97 -3.69
N ILE A 191 7.25 -14.71 -2.58
CA ILE A 191 7.24 -14.14 -1.23
C ILE A 191 8.52 -13.36 -0.98
N LYS A 192 9.68 -13.95 -1.28
CA LYS A 192 10.99 -13.31 -1.08
C LYS A 192 11.10 -11.98 -1.83
N LEU A 193 10.55 -11.91 -3.05
CA LEU A 193 10.56 -10.73 -3.90
C LEU A 193 9.89 -9.53 -3.23
N ILE A 194 8.72 -9.74 -2.61
CA ILE A 194 7.87 -8.66 -2.08
C ILE A 194 8.03 -8.43 -0.56
N PHE A 195 8.74 -9.31 0.14
CA PHE A 195 8.72 -9.36 1.61
C PHE A 195 9.14 -8.04 2.25
N SER A 196 10.20 -7.41 1.74
CA SER A 196 10.64 -6.11 2.27
C SER A 196 9.58 -5.03 2.04
N ASP A 197 8.99 -4.96 0.84
CA ASP A 197 8.03 -3.91 0.48
C ASP A 197 6.72 -4.01 1.26
N VAL A 198 6.31 -5.23 1.62
CA VAL A 198 5.09 -5.48 2.40
C VAL A 198 5.33 -5.35 3.90
N CYS A 199 6.53 -5.67 4.40
CA CYS A 199 6.77 -5.84 5.83
C CYS A 199 7.63 -4.74 6.47
N ALA A 200 8.43 -3.99 5.70
CA ALA A 200 9.37 -3.02 6.27
C ALA A 200 8.68 -1.94 7.10
N HIS A 201 7.52 -1.42 6.68
CA HIS A 201 6.76 -0.42 7.44
C HIS A 201 5.93 -1.01 8.59
N ARG A 202 5.85 -2.34 8.70
CA ARG A 202 5.05 -3.05 9.71
C ARG A 202 5.86 -3.47 10.93
N ILE A 203 7.19 -3.40 10.85
CA ILE A 203 8.06 -3.74 11.96
C ILE A 203 8.62 -2.49 12.64
N VAL A 204 8.81 -2.60 13.96
CA VAL A 204 9.47 -1.57 14.76
C VAL A 204 10.70 -2.16 15.40
N LEU A 205 11.87 -1.61 15.07
CA LEU A 205 13.13 -2.04 15.67
C LEU A 205 13.23 -1.59 17.12
N ASP A 206 14.00 -2.35 17.89
CA ASP A 206 14.41 -1.94 19.23
C ASP A 206 15.25 -0.65 19.17
N PRO A 207 15.14 0.25 20.17
CA PRO A 207 15.90 1.49 20.19
C PRO A 207 17.42 1.28 20.07
N LYS A 208 17.95 0.19 20.64
CA LYS A 208 19.36 -0.18 20.56
C LYS A 208 19.79 -0.52 19.13
N THR A 209 18.98 -1.31 18.42
CA THR A 209 19.22 -1.67 17.01
C THR A 209 19.11 -0.45 16.10
N LYS A 210 18.14 0.43 16.36
CA LYS A 210 18.01 1.68 15.60
C LYS A 210 19.24 2.58 15.81
N ALA A 211 19.76 2.65 17.03
CA ALA A 211 20.95 3.43 17.35
C ALA A 211 22.23 2.88 16.70
N SER A 212 22.30 1.58 16.41
CA SER A 212 23.41 0.98 15.65
C SER A 212 23.31 1.20 14.14
N GLY A 213 22.32 1.97 13.66
CA GLY A 213 22.15 2.30 12.24
C GLY A 213 21.54 1.19 11.39
N MET A 214 21.03 0.11 11.99
CA MET A 214 20.36 -0.95 11.25
C MET A 214 18.99 -0.50 10.75
N THR A 215 18.65 -0.88 9.51
CA THR A 215 17.36 -0.57 8.89
C THR A 215 16.40 -1.76 8.96
N ASN A 216 15.09 -1.48 8.88
CA ASN A 216 14.05 -2.51 8.84
C ASN A 216 14.31 -3.51 7.70
N ALA A 217 14.66 -3.01 6.51
CA ALA A 217 14.96 -3.85 5.35
C ALA A 217 16.17 -4.78 5.57
N GLN A 218 17.21 -4.31 6.26
CA GLN A 218 18.38 -5.14 6.59
C GLN A 218 18.01 -6.29 7.54
N VAL A 219 17.23 -6.01 8.59
CA VAL A 219 16.78 -7.04 9.53
C VAL A 219 15.86 -8.04 8.85
N LEU A 220 14.93 -7.58 8.00
CA LEU A 220 14.06 -8.48 7.21
C LEU A 220 14.86 -9.35 6.24
N SER A 221 15.91 -8.81 5.61
CA SER A 221 16.81 -9.60 4.76
C SER A 221 17.54 -10.70 5.54
N GLN A 222 17.94 -10.44 6.79
CA GLN A 222 18.52 -11.48 7.65
C GLN A 222 17.51 -12.58 7.97
N ILE A 223 16.26 -12.21 8.28
CA ILE A 223 15.18 -13.16 8.55
C ILE A 223 14.91 -14.03 7.32
N LEU A 224 14.80 -13.44 6.12
CA LEU A 224 14.61 -14.18 4.87
C LEU A 224 15.70 -15.20 4.58
N LYS A 225 16.95 -14.93 4.99
CA LYS A 225 18.07 -15.87 4.80
C LYS A 225 18.04 -17.04 5.78
N ASN A 226 17.45 -16.86 6.95
CA ASN A 226 17.46 -17.84 8.03
C ASN A 226 16.19 -18.70 8.07
N VAL A 227 15.07 -18.21 7.55
CA VAL A 227 13.80 -18.95 7.48
C VAL A 227 13.70 -19.61 6.12
N ASN A 228 13.71 -20.95 6.12
CA ASN A 228 13.53 -21.73 4.90
C ASN A 228 12.04 -22.02 4.63
N PRO A 229 11.64 -22.12 3.34
CA PRO A 229 10.31 -22.54 2.93
C PRO A 229 9.98 -23.99 3.32
#